data_AF-A0A258AFH1-F1
#
_entry.id   AF-A0A258AFH1-F1
#
_cell.length_a   1.000
_cell.length_b   1.000
_cell.length_c   1.000
_cell.angle_alpha   90.00
_cell.angle_beta   90.00
_cell.angle_gamma   90.00
#
_symmetry.space_group_name_H-M   'P 1'
#
loop_
_entity.id
_entity.type
_entity.pdbx_description
1 polymer ?
#
loop_
_entity_poly.entity_id
_entity_poly.type
_entity_poly.pdbx_seq_one_letter_code
_entity_poly.pdbx_strand_id
1 'polypeptide(L)'
;LGRLQGKYNMGDGRKFKDPNYMIFSDRNCNYPQAKYAKWWLTQLRRWGFVDGAPDYEGVAKQVMRSDIYEEAMKEIGFVHGGVDEKPETLFDGVTFDPKTDLEAYAASFAVKTLKA
;
A
#
# COMPACT_ATOMS: atom_id res chain seq x y z
N LEU A 1 -17.48 6.90 18.94
CA LEU A 1 -17.10 6.07 17.77
C LEU A 1 -17.07 6.80 16.41
N GLY A 2 -17.37 8.11 16.29
CA GLY A 2 -17.34 8.95 15.06
C GLY A 2 -16.60 8.42 13.82
N ARG A 3 -15.34 8.84 13.60
CA ARG A 3 -14.55 8.43 12.42
C ARG A 3 -14.29 6.92 12.34
N LEU A 4 -14.23 6.22 13.49
CA LEU A 4 -14.12 4.75 13.54
C LEU A 4 -15.36 4.01 13.02
N GLN A 5 -16.50 4.70 12.89
CA GLN A 5 -17.71 4.19 12.24
C GLN A 5 -17.89 4.73 10.82
N GLY A 6 -16.83 5.33 10.26
CA GLY A 6 -16.86 6.00 8.98
C GLY A 6 -17.67 7.30 8.97
N LYS A 7 -18.07 7.85 10.12
CA LYS A 7 -18.82 9.12 10.17
C LYS A 7 -17.82 10.27 10.17
N TYR A 8 -17.67 10.92 9.01
CA TYR A 8 -16.76 12.05 8.84
C TYR A 8 -17.51 13.37 8.81
N ASN A 9 -17.04 14.31 9.63
CA ASN A 9 -17.32 15.74 9.50
C ASN A 9 -15.98 16.42 9.22
N MET A 10 -15.87 17.05 8.06
CA MET A 10 -14.61 17.63 7.56
C MET A 10 -14.39 19.07 8.04
N GLY A 11 -15.39 19.70 8.66
CA GLY A 11 -15.29 21.08 9.17
C GLY A 11 -15.48 22.18 8.12
N ASP A 12 -15.50 21.84 6.84
CA ASP A 12 -15.75 22.73 5.69
C ASP A 12 -17.18 22.58 5.12
N GLY A 13 -18.10 22.04 5.92
CA GLY A 13 -19.48 21.74 5.51
C GLY A 13 -19.68 20.31 4.99
N ARG A 14 -18.63 19.60 4.55
CA ARG A 14 -18.77 18.20 4.12
C ARG A 14 -18.99 17.26 5.30
N LYS A 15 -20.10 16.50 5.23
CA LYS A 15 -20.44 15.44 6.18
C LYS A 15 -20.91 14.22 5.41
N PHE A 16 -20.28 13.07 5.63
CA PHE A 16 -20.61 11.85 4.92
C PHE A 16 -20.24 10.61 5.73
N LYS A 17 -20.77 9.46 5.29
CA LYS A 17 -20.35 8.15 5.77
C LYS A 17 -19.41 7.54 4.75
N ASP A 18 -18.14 7.42 5.10
CA ASP A 18 -17.12 6.80 4.25
C ASP A 18 -17.30 5.28 4.23
N PRO A 19 -17.51 4.64 3.07
CA PRO A 19 -17.54 3.18 2.97
C PRO A 19 -16.17 2.53 3.24
N ASN A 20 -15.08 3.28 3.13
CA ASN A 20 -13.69 2.81 3.20
C ASN A 20 -12.95 3.28 4.47
N TYR A 21 -13.67 3.46 5.58
CA TYR A 21 -13.09 3.82 6.86
C TYR A 21 -12.11 2.77 7.41
N MET A 22 -11.39 3.14 8.48
CA MET A 22 -10.39 2.27 9.12
C MET A 22 -10.99 0.94 9.56
N ILE A 23 -10.33 -0.14 9.18
CA ILE A 23 -10.67 -1.53 9.50
C ILE A 23 -9.41 -2.30 9.85
N PHE A 24 -9.55 -3.41 10.58
CA PHE A 24 -8.41 -4.18 11.07
C PHE A 24 -8.32 -5.61 10.51
N SER A 25 -9.39 -6.14 9.91
CA SER A 25 -9.42 -7.53 9.41
C SER A 25 -10.33 -7.76 8.20
N ASP A 26 -11.10 -6.75 7.77
CA ASP A 26 -12.00 -6.87 6.62
C ASP A 26 -11.25 -6.53 5.31
N ARG A 27 -11.84 -6.85 4.15
CA ARG A 27 -11.28 -6.52 2.82
C ARG A 27 -9.80 -6.95 2.64
N ASN A 28 -9.38 -8.00 3.35
CA ASN A 28 -8.01 -8.51 3.34
C ASN A 28 -6.95 -7.47 3.80
N CYS A 29 -7.32 -6.47 4.60
CA CYS A 29 -6.45 -5.34 4.94
C CYS A 29 -5.23 -5.69 5.81
N ASN A 30 -5.31 -6.79 6.55
CA ASN A 30 -4.25 -7.29 7.41
C ASN A 30 -3.31 -8.30 6.71
N TYR A 31 -3.64 -8.73 5.49
CA TYR A 31 -2.73 -9.58 4.71
C TYR A 31 -1.53 -8.73 4.27
N PRO A 32 -0.28 -9.19 4.51
CA PRO A 32 0.92 -8.42 4.21
C PRO A 32 1.21 -8.39 2.70
N GLN A 33 0.50 -7.51 1.98
CA GLN A 33 0.61 -7.38 0.53
C GLN A 33 1.96 -6.79 0.10
N ALA A 34 2.75 -7.57 -0.64
CA ALA A 34 4.05 -7.12 -1.18
C ALA A 34 3.93 -5.88 -2.07
N LYS A 35 2.81 -5.68 -2.79
CA LYS A 35 2.58 -4.49 -3.62
C LYS A 35 2.67 -3.18 -2.85
N TYR A 36 2.26 -3.15 -1.57
CA TYR A 36 2.33 -1.93 -0.78
C TYR A 36 3.76 -1.63 -0.31
N ALA A 37 4.56 -2.66 0.00
CA ALA A 37 5.98 -2.46 0.29
C ALA A 37 6.72 -1.91 -0.95
N LYS A 38 6.45 -2.48 -2.13
CA LYS A 38 6.99 -1.97 -3.40
C LYS A 38 6.61 -0.50 -3.62
N TRP A 39 5.33 -0.15 -3.44
CA TRP A 39 4.88 1.24 -3.55
C TRP A 39 5.61 2.16 -2.57
N TRP A 40 5.73 1.77 -1.29
CA TRP A 40 6.47 2.55 -0.30
C TRP A 40 7.92 2.77 -0.70
N LEU A 41 8.61 1.74 -1.18
CA LEU A 41 9.98 1.86 -1.68
C LEU A 41 10.07 2.86 -2.85
N THR A 42 9.10 2.86 -3.78
CA THR A 42 9.06 3.88 -4.85
C THR A 42 8.89 5.29 -4.32
N GLN A 43 8.12 5.50 -3.25
CA GLN A 43 7.95 6.83 -2.65
C GLN A 43 9.19 7.26 -1.85
N LEU A 44 9.85 6.33 -1.15
CA LEU A 44 11.13 6.60 -0.49
C LEU A 44 12.20 6.99 -1.52
N ARG A 45 12.24 6.27 -2.65
CA ARG A 45 13.06 6.64 -3.80
C ARG A 45 12.73 8.03 -4.31
N ARG A 46 11.45 8.28 -4.65
CA ARG A 46 10.94 9.57 -5.16
C ARG A 46 11.38 10.76 -4.29
N TRP A 47 11.37 10.61 -2.97
CA TRP A 47 11.70 11.66 -2.02
C TRP A 47 13.18 11.69 -1.58
N GLY A 48 14.04 10.88 -2.18
CA GLY A 48 15.49 10.91 -1.89
C GLY A 48 15.85 10.42 -0.48
N PHE A 49 14.98 9.61 0.13
CA PHE A 49 15.23 8.96 1.43
C PHE A 49 16.12 7.72 1.32
N VAL A 50 16.45 7.31 0.10
CA VAL A 50 17.41 6.25 -0.22
C VAL A 50 18.48 6.80 -1.17
N ASP A 51 19.68 6.25 -1.09
CA ASP A 51 20.84 6.75 -1.84
C ASP A 51 20.77 6.41 -3.34
N GLY A 52 19.97 5.43 -3.73
CA GLY A 52 19.79 5.01 -5.13
C GLY A 52 18.50 4.21 -5.30
N ALA A 53 18.35 3.56 -6.46
CA ALA A 53 17.26 2.62 -6.69
C ALA A 53 17.38 1.44 -5.69
N PRO A 54 16.39 1.22 -4.80
CA PRO A 54 16.41 0.08 -3.90
C PRO A 54 16.18 -1.23 -4.67
N ASP A 55 16.63 -2.35 -4.10
CA ASP A 55 16.17 -3.67 -4.55
C ASP A 55 14.70 -3.85 -4.15
N TYR A 56 13.80 -3.36 -5.01
CA TYR A 56 12.37 -3.33 -4.77
C TYR A 56 11.79 -4.72 -4.47
N GLU A 57 12.23 -5.74 -5.20
CA GLU A 57 11.75 -7.11 -5.07
C GLU A 57 12.36 -7.80 -3.86
N GLY A 58 13.68 -7.70 -3.69
CA GLY A 58 14.41 -8.34 -2.60
C GLY A 58 13.97 -7.82 -1.24
N VAL A 59 13.87 -6.48 -1.08
CA VAL A 59 13.44 -5.88 0.18
C VAL A 59 11.97 -6.21 0.47
N ALA A 60 11.08 -6.12 -0.53
CA ALA A 60 9.68 -6.48 -0.33
C ALA A 60 9.54 -7.95 0.10
N LYS A 61 10.29 -8.87 -0.51
CA LYS A 61 10.28 -10.30 -0.16
C LYS A 61 10.82 -10.58 1.25
N GLN A 62 11.84 -9.84 1.70
CA GLN A 62 12.41 -10.01 3.02
C GLN A 62 11.48 -9.52 4.14
N VAL A 63 10.78 -8.41 3.90
CA VAL A 63 9.95 -7.74 4.92
C VAL A 63 8.52 -8.25 4.94
N MET A 64 7.92 -8.48 3.77
CA MET A 64 6.50 -8.87 3.66
C MET A 64 6.37 -10.39 3.79
N ARG A 65 6.22 -10.84 5.03
CA ARG A 65 6.14 -12.27 5.41
C ARG A 65 4.71 -12.82 5.36
N SER A 66 4.17 -12.93 4.15
CA SER A 66 2.85 -13.56 3.95
C SER A 66 2.83 -15.02 4.35
N ASP A 67 3.96 -15.72 4.25
CA ASP A 67 4.12 -17.10 4.70
C ASP A 67 3.80 -17.28 6.19
N ILE A 68 4.30 -16.39 7.07
CA ILE A 68 4.00 -16.42 8.51
C ILE A 68 2.50 -16.15 8.75
N TYR A 69 1.94 -15.18 8.02
CA TYR A 69 0.53 -14.84 8.13
C TYR A 69 -0.36 -16.04 7.72
N GLU A 70 -0.05 -16.69 6.61
CA GLU A 70 -0.80 -17.83 6.08
C GLU A 70 -0.72 -19.05 7.01
N GLU A 71 0.44 -19.32 7.60
CA GLU A 71 0.61 -20.35 8.63
C GLU A 71 -0.31 -20.09 9.83
N ALA A 72 -0.30 -18.87 10.38
CA ALA A 72 -1.15 -18.50 11.50
C ALA A 72 -2.65 -18.56 11.16
N MET A 73 -3.05 -18.14 9.95
CA MET A 73 -4.46 -18.21 9.53
C MET A 73 -4.93 -19.67 9.36
N LYS A 74 -4.04 -20.55 8.89
CA LYS A 74 -4.32 -21.98 8.76
C LYS A 74 -4.55 -22.64 10.13
N GLU A 75 -3.76 -22.29 11.14
CA GLU A 75 -3.92 -22.81 12.51
C GLU A 75 -5.30 -22.50 13.11
N ILE A 76 -5.83 -21.30 12.84
CA ILE A 76 -7.13 -20.85 13.35
C ILE A 76 -8.31 -21.16 12.40
N GLY A 77 -8.05 -21.80 11.26
CA GLY A 77 -9.06 -22.14 10.25
C GLY A 77 -9.70 -20.93 9.56
N PHE A 78 -8.99 -19.79 9.51
CA PHE A 78 -9.49 -18.58 8.86
C PHE A 78 -9.10 -18.54 7.38
N VAL A 79 -10.05 -18.20 6.50
CA VAL A 79 -9.81 -18.06 5.06
C VAL A 79 -9.53 -16.59 4.74
N HIS A 80 -8.32 -16.29 4.29
CA HIS A 80 -7.90 -14.95 3.86
C HIS A 80 -8.08 -14.73 2.35
N GLY A 81 -7.98 -13.47 1.91
CA GLY A 81 -8.10 -13.09 0.50
C GLY A 81 -6.84 -13.36 -0.35
N GLY A 82 -5.71 -13.66 0.30
CA GLY A 82 -4.46 -14.04 -0.38
C GLY A 82 -3.71 -12.85 -0.97
N VAL A 83 -2.74 -13.13 -1.83
CA VAL A 83 -1.95 -12.10 -2.52
C VAL A 83 -2.82 -11.35 -3.52
N ASP A 84 -2.75 -10.02 -3.49
CA ASP A 84 -3.34 -9.12 -4.47
C ASP A 84 -2.24 -8.27 -5.11
N GLU A 85 -2.07 -8.46 -6.42
CA GLU A 85 -1.09 -7.73 -7.23
C GLU A 85 -1.76 -6.81 -8.25
N LYS A 86 -3.04 -6.50 -8.07
CA LYS A 86 -3.75 -5.58 -8.96
C LYS A 86 -3.16 -4.15 -8.84
N PRO A 87 -3.14 -3.39 -9.94
CA PRO A 87 -2.78 -1.98 -9.91
C PRO A 87 -3.69 -1.15 -9.01
N GLU A 88 -3.15 -0.05 -8.49
CA GLU A 88 -3.84 0.93 -7.65
C GLU A 88 -3.84 2.29 -8.35
N THR A 89 -4.99 2.95 -8.42
CA THR A 89 -5.10 4.30 -8.99
C THR A 89 -5.29 5.33 -7.89
N LEU A 90 -4.39 6.30 -7.83
CA LEU A 90 -4.42 7.39 -6.86
C LEU A 90 -5.50 8.43 -7.23
N PHE A 91 -5.80 9.33 -6.30
CA PHE A 91 -6.87 10.33 -6.46
C PHE A 91 -6.64 11.30 -7.64
N ASP A 92 -5.40 11.46 -8.07
CA ASP A 92 -4.97 12.31 -9.18
C ASP A 92 -4.92 11.56 -10.52
N GLY A 93 -5.35 10.29 -10.55
CA GLY A 93 -5.38 9.46 -11.73
C GLY A 93 -4.06 8.73 -12.03
N VAL A 94 -3.02 8.93 -11.24
CA VAL A 94 -1.76 8.19 -11.39
C VAL A 94 -1.97 6.73 -10.98
N THR A 95 -1.63 5.79 -11.86
CA THR A 95 -1.73 4.35 -11.58
C THR A 95 -0.36 3.79 -11.18
N PHE A 96 -0.33 3.10 -10.04
CA PHE A 96 0.76 2.24 -9.60
C PHE A 96 0.46 0.80 -10.00
N ASP A 97 1.37 0.16 -10.73
CA ASP A 97 1.30 -1.28 -11.03
C ASP A 97 2.51 -1.97 -10.40
N PRO A 98 2.33 -2.93 -9.46
CA PRO A 98 3.44 -3.60 -8.79
C PRO A 98 4.22 -4.57 -9.68
N LYS A 99 3.80 -4.78 -10.94
CA LYS A 99 4.43 -5.68 -11.91
C LYS A 99 5.21 -4.95 -13.00
N THR A 100 5.15 -3.62 -13.04
CA THR A 100 5.86 -2.81 -14.03
C THR A 100 7.17 -2.26 -13.46
N ASP A 101 7.84 -1.41 -14.23
CA ASP A 101 9.06 -0.75 -13.81
C ASP A 101 8.80 0.25 -12.66
N LEU A 102 9.20 -0.17 -11.46
CA LEU A 102 9.04 0.57 -10.21
C LEU A 102 9.95 1.80 -10.14
N GLU A 103 11.12 1.76 -10.79
CA GLU A 103 12.00 2.92 -10.87
C GLU A 103 11.42 3.97 -11.82
N ALA A 104 10.88 3.54 -12.96
CA ALA A 104 10.17 4.43 -13.88
C ALA A 104 8.96 5.09 -13.20
N TYR A 105 8.19 4.34 -12.41
CA TYR A 105 7.10 4.89 -11.60
C TYR A 105 7.61 5.95 -10.62
N ALA A 106 8.66 5.67 -9.85
CA ALA A 106 9.25 6.63 -8.89
C ALA A 106 9.74 7.92 -9.58
N ALA A 107 10.27 7.81 -10.80
CA ALA A 107 10.76 8.93 -11.60
C ALA A 107 9.67 9.68 -12.39
N SER A 108 8.48 9.12 -12.55
CA SER A 108 7.41 9.69 -13.40
C SER A 108 6.82 11.00 -12.86
N PHE A 109 6.93 11.25 -11.56
CA PHE A 109 6.27 12.40 -10.93
C PHE A 109 6.93 13.73 -11.27
N ALA A 110 6.11 14.76 -11.48
CA ALA A 110 6.57 16.14 -11.72
C ALA A 110 7.37 16.69 -10.53
N VAL A 111 6.92 16.39 -9.30
CA VAL A 111 7.61 16.78 -8.06
C VAL A 111 8.29 15.56 -7.44
N LYS A 112 9.62 15.61 -7.38
CA LYS A 112 10.51 14.56 -6.86
C LYS A 112 11.86 15.15 -6.46
N THR A 113 12.58 14.47 -5.58
CA THR A 113 13.93 14.85 -5.09
C THR A 113 14.91 13.69 -5.28
N LEU A 114 14.81 13.00 -6.43
CA LEU A 114 15.69 11.89 -6.77
C LEU A 114 17.15 12.34 -6.67
N LYS A 115 17.90 11.63 -5.83
CA LYS A 115 19.36 11.72 -5.81
C LYS A 115 19.90 10.88 -6.97
N ALA A 116 20.93 11.43 -7.63
CA ALA A 116 21.67 10.78 -8.69
C ALA A 116 22.30 9.48 -8.20
#